data_AF-A0A178MYW2-F1
#
_entry.id   AF-A0A178MYW2-F1
#
_cell.length_a   1.000
_cell.length_b   1.000
_cell.length_c   1.000
_cell.angle_alpha   90.00
_cell.angle_beta   90.00
_cell.angle_gamma   90.00
#
_symmetry.space_group_name_H-M   'P 1'
#
loop_
_entity.id
_entity.type
_entity.pdbx_description
1 polymer ?
#
loop_
_entity_poly.entity_id
_entity_poly.type
_entity_poly.pdbx_seq_one_letter_code
_entity_poly.pdbx_strand_id
1 'polypeptide(L)' 'MPMTATLRFRFDLDGRPVADGPGEMNVTYLGRVNRKAAEADARRRFEEWRSLSSSLSRRWSSNQVVVS' A
#
# COMPACT_ATOMS: atom_id res chain seq x y z
N MET A 1 13.80 -8.46 21.40
CA MET A 1 13.84 -8.06 19.98
C MET A 1 12.55 -7.31 19.72
N PRO A 2 12.55 -6.02 19.34
CA PRO A 2 11.29 -5.34 19.04
C PRO A 2 10.67 -6.04 17.82
N MET A 3 9.52 -6.69 18.01
CA MET A 3 8.70 -7.20 16.90
C MET A 3 8.30 -5.99 16.07
N THR A 4 9.03 -5.72 15.00
CA THR A 4 8.61 -4.80 13.94
C THR A 4 7.37 -5.41 13.33
N ALA A 5 6.22 -4.82 13.62
CA ALA A 5 4.96 -5.28 13.05
C ALA A 5 4.94 -4.85 11.58
N THR A 6 5.13 -5.81 10.68
CA THR A 6 4.96 -5.57 9.24
C THR A 6 3.47 -5.47 8.96
N LEU A 7 3.00 -4.28 8.58
CA LEU A 7 1.63 -4.09 8.11
C LEU A 7 1.63 -4.05 6.59
N ARG A 8 0.80 -4.86 5.96
CA ARG A 8 0.74 -4.94 4.51
C ARG A 8 -0.70 -4.72 4.04
N PHE A 9 -0.86 -3.71 3.19
CA PHE A 9 -2.13 -3.33 2.58
C PHE A 9 -2.03 -3.61 1.09
N ARG A 10 -3.08 -4.18 0.51
CA ARG A 10 -3.17 -4.47 -0.92
C ARG A 10 -4.47 -3.90 -1.43
N PHE A 11 -4.45 -3.33 -2.62
CA PHE A 11 -5.59 -2.70 -3.24
C PHE A 11 -5.76 -3.21 -4.67
N ASP A 12 -7.01 -3.40 -5.07
CA ASP A 12 -7.41 -3.61 -6.45
C ASP A 12 -7.52 -2.26 -7.20
N LEU A 13 -7.61 -2.27 -8.53
CA LEU A 13 -7.88 -1.09 -9.35
C LEU A 13 -9.11 -0.30 -8.90
N ASP A 14 -10.13 -0.99 -8.38
CA ASP A 14 -11.34 -0.36 -7.82
C ASP A 14 -11.11 0.33 -6.46
N GLY A 15 -9.92 0.21 -5.87
CA GLY A 15 -9.59 0.77 -4.56
C GLY A 15 -10.17 -0.02 -3.40
N ARG A 16 -10.52 -1.29 -3.64
CA ARG A 16 -10.98 -2.19 -2.59
C ARG A 16 -9.77 -2.85 -1.94
N PRO A 17 -9.70 -2.92 -0.61
CA PRO A 17 -8.65 -3.67 0.06
C PRO A 17 -8.80 -5.15 -0.29
N VAL A 18 -7.72 -5.77 -0.76
CA VAL A 18 -7.68 -7.19 -1.13
C VAL A 18 -6.96 -7.95 -0.03
N ALA A 19 -7.72 -8.79 0.70
CA ALA A 19 -7.15 -9.63 1.75
C ALA A 19 -6.37 -10.83 1.18
N ASP A 20 -6.87 -11.41 0.08
CA ASP A 20 -6.35 -12.63 -0.51
C ASP A 20 -6.29 -12.52 -2.04
N GLY A 21 -5.18 -12.96 -2.65
CA GLY A 21 -4.91 -12.84 -4.09
C GLY A 21 -3.97 -11.70 -4.52
N PRO A 22 -3.71 -11.58 -5.84
CA PRO A 22 -2.85 -10.55 -6.41
C PRO A 22 -3.55 -9.18 -6.36
N GLY A 23 -3.04 -8.28 -5.51
CA GLY A 23 -3.44 -6.88 -5.53
C GLY A 23 -2.63 -6.11 -6.57
N GLU A 24 -3.31 -5.23 -7.30
CA GLU A 24 -2.70 -4.33 -8.29
C GLU A 24 -1.71 -3.35 -7.66
N MET A 25 -2.01 -2.88 -6.45
CA MET A 25 -1.07 -2.09 -5.65
C MET A 25 -0.87 -2.70 -4.26
N ASN A 26 0.37 -2.68 -3.78
CA ASN A 26 0.80 -3.24 -2.52
C ASN A 26 1.58 -2.16 -1.76
N VAL A 27 1.20 -1.91 -0.51
CA VAL A 27 1.90 -0.99 0.40
C VAL A 27 2.31 -1.77 1.65
N THR A 28 3.61 -1.85 1.89
CA THR A 28 4.18 -2.57 3.04
C THR A 28 4.82 -1.57 3.99
N TYR A 29 4.31 -1.50 5.21
CA TYR A 29 4.89 -0.71 6.28
C TYR A 29 5.77 -1.59 7.15
N LEU A 30 7.01 -1.14 7.36
CA LEU A 30 7.99 -1.75 8.23
C LEU A 30 8.25 -0.79 9.39
N GLY A 31 8.07 -1.26 10.63
CA GLY A 31 8.39 -0.47 11.82
C GLY A 31 7.30 -0.45 12.89
N ARG A 32 7.29 0.60 13.72
CA ARG A 32 6.26 0.83 14.74
C ARG A 32 5.23 1.84 14.24
N VAL A 33 4.37 1.39 13.33
CA VAL A 33 3.28 2.22 12.80
C VAL A 33 1.93 1.77 13.35
N ASN A 34 1.07 2.74 13.67
CA ASN A 34 -0.31 2.44 14.06
C ASN A 34 -1.10 1.96 12.83
N ARG A 35 -1.80 0.82 12.95
CA ARG A 35 -2.57 0.24 11.85
C ARG A 35 -3.56 1.21 11.21
N LYS A 36 -4.25 2.04 12.01
CA LYS A 36 -5.23 3.01 11.50
C LYS A 36 -4.56 4.14 10.72
N ALA A 37 -3.41 4.61 11.18
CA ALA A 37 -2.63 5.62 10.47
C ALA A 37 -2.03 5.05 9.17
N ALA A 38 -1.49 3.84 9.22
CA ALA A 38 -0.95 3.14 8.06
C ALA A 38 -2.05 2.87 7.01
N GLU A 39 -3.25 2.50 7.44
CA GLU A 39 -4.38 2.27 6.52
C GLU A 39 -4.81 3.56 5.80
N ALA A 40 -4.90 4.68 6.53
CA ALA A 40 -5.24 5.98 5.96
C ALA A 40 -4.16 6.46 4.96
N ASP A 41 -2.87 6.29 5.30
CA ASP A 41 -1.77 6.60 4.38
C ASP A 41 -1.76 5.67 3.16
N ALA A 42 -1.99 4.38 3.36
CA ALA A 42 -2.03 3.38 2.28
C ALA A 42 -3.18 3.69 1.31
N ARG A 43 -4.34 4.11 1.84
CA ARG A 43 -5.49 4.56 1.04
C ARG A 43 -5.13 5.79 0.21
N ARG A 44 -4.50 6.80 0.82
CA ARG A 44 -4.07 8.01 0.11
C ARG A 44 -3.08 7.68 -1.01
N ARG A 45 -2.06 6.87 -0.72
CA ARG A 45 -1.07 6.39 -1.71
C ARG A 45 -1.73 5.65 -2.86
N PHE A 46 -2.74 4.84 -2.57
CA PHE A 46 -3.52 4.17 -3.60
C PHE A 46 -4.26 5.16 -4.50
N GLU A 47 -4.91 6.18 -3.93
CA GLU A 47 -5.60 7.21 -4.72
C GLU A 47 -4.63 8.01 -5.59
N GLU A 48 -3.47 8.37 -5.04
CA GLU A 48 -2.38 9.04 -5.77
C GLU A 48 -1.87 8.16 -6.92
N TRP A 49 -1.63 6.86 -6.66
CA TRP A 49 -1.23 5.87 -7.66
C TRP A 49 -2.29 5.69 -8.75
N ARG A 50 -3.57 5.59 -8.36
CA ARG A 50 -4.69 5.42 -9.29
C ARG A 50 -4.86 6.64 -10.20
N SER A 51 -4.59 7.83 -9.67
CA SER A 51 -4.62 9.10 -10.41
C SER A 51 -3.49 9.23 -11.46
N LEU A 52 -2.44 8.38 -11.39
CA LEU A 52 -1.37 8.40 -12.39
C LEU A 52 -1.92 8.06 -13.78
N SER A 53 -1.83 9.02 -14.70
CA SER A 53 -2.28 8.84 -16.09
C SER A 53 -1.44 7.81 -16.87
N SER A 54 -0.21 7.54 -16.44
CA SER A 54 0.70 6.60 -17.09
C SER A 54 0.60 5.20 -16.46
N SER A 55 0.22 4.22 -17.27
CA SER A 55 0.19 2.80 -16.90
C SER A 55 1.58 2.27 -16.54
N LEU A 56 2.65 2.79 -17.16
CA LEU A 56 4.02 2.46 -16.79
C LEU A 56 4.32 2.97 -15.36
N SER A 57 4.00 4.23 -15.08
CA SER A 57 4.22 4.83 -13.75
C SER A 57 3.44 4.10 -12.66
N ARG A 58 2.20 3.66 -12.96
CA ARG A 58 1.45 2.76 -12.07
C ARG A 58 2.19 1.46 -11.84
N ARG A 59 2.66 0.80 -12.89
CA ARG A 59 3.35 -0.48 -12.76
C ARG A 59 4.65 -0.38 -11.96
N TRP A 60 5.40 0.72 -12.11
CA TRP A 60 6.61 0.97 -11.31
C TRP A 60 6.31 1.30 -9.85
N SER A 61 5.18 1.97 -9.58
CA SER A 61 4.75 2.33 -8.23
C SER A 61 3.78 1.32 -7.59
N SER A 62 3.60 0.14 -8.18
CA SER A 62 2.65 -0.87 -7.72
C SER A 62 3.08 -1.54 -6.41
N ASN A 63 4.36 -1.49 -6.06
CA ASN A 63 4.88 -2.08 -4.83
C ASN A 63 5.66 -1.03 -4.05
N GLN A 64 5.08 -0.56 -2.96
CA GLN A 64 5.64 0.49 -2.12
C GLN A 64 6.02 -0.07 -0.76
N VAL A 65 7.22 0.29 -0.30
CA VAL A 65 7.70 -0.02 1.04
C VAL A 65 7.85 1.29 1.80
N VAL A 66 7.22 1.38 2.97
CA VAL A 66 7.28 2.51 3.88
C VAL A 66 8.00 2.07 5.14
N VAL A 67 9.06 2.78 5.49
CA VAL A 67 9.83 2.51 6.70
C VAL A 67 9.51 3.63 7.69
N SER A 68 9.05 3.27 8.90
CA SER A 68 8.64 4.20 9.95
C SER A 68 9.27 3.91 11.30
#